data_AF-A0A1B8NUM3-F1
#
_entry.id   AF-A0A1B8NUM3-F1
#
_cell.length_a   1.000
_cell.length_b   1.000
_cell.length_c   1.000
_cell.angle_alpha   90.00
_cell.angle_beta   90.00
_cell.angle_gamma   90.00
#
_symmetry.space_group_name_H-M   'P 1'
#
loop_
_entity.id
_entity.type
_entity.pdbx_description
1 polymer ?
#
loop_
_entity_poly.entity_id
_entity_poly.type
_entity_poly.pdbx_seq_one_letter_code
_entity_poly.pdbx_strand_id
1 'polypeptide(L)'
;MSDTSRLPEARLGELIDSLVTQGWYVGPSFLPAPLCSALHAELDDMTERDALIAAGIGRGDNHHLRRDVRGDAIRWLDRESQASGVISRPWAISSGP
;
A
#
# COMPACT_ATOMS: atom_id res chain seq x y z
N MET A 1 20.47 6.34 13.07
CA MET A 1 19.10 6.39 12.51
C MET A 1 18.52 5.01 12.68
N SER A 2 17.68 4.82 13.71
CA SER A 2 17.16 3.50 14.07
C SER A 2 16.20 2.98 13.01
N ASP A 3 16.40 1.73 12.62
CA ASP A 3 15.57 0.99 11.67
C ASP A 3 14.13 0.89 12.21
N THR A 4 13.26 1.81 11.77
CA THR A 4 11.86 1.90 12.18
C THR A 4 10.98 0.87 11.44
N SER A 5 11.57 0.06 10.56
CA SER A 5 10.83 -0.83 9.66
C SER A 5 10.36 -2.13 10.31
N ARG A 6 10.88 -2.51 11.48
CA ARG A 6 10.56 -3.79 12.12
C ARG A 6 9.46 -3.67 13.17
N LEU A 7 8.40 -4.45 12.98
CA LEU A 7 7.37 -4.65 14.00
C LEU A 7 7.97 -5.30 15.25
N PRO A 8 7.51 -4.95 16.46
CA PRO A 8 7.87 -5.68 17.67
C PRO A 8 7.49 -7.16 17.55
N GLU A 9 8.34 -8.05 18.03
CA GLU A 9 8.15 -9.51 17.92
C GLU A 9 6.79 -9.98 18.46
N ALA A 10 6.36 -9.45 19.62
CA ALA A 10 5.05 -9.77 20.20
C ALA A 10 3.90 -9.45 19.24
N ARG A 11 3.98 -8.31 18.55
CA ARG A 11 2.97 -7.86 17.59
C ARG A 11 2.99 -8.68 16.31
N LEU A 12 4.16 -9.17 15.90
CA LEU A 12 4.28 -10.11 14.80
C LEU A 12 3.62 -11.46 15.15
N GLY A 13 3.81 -11.95 16.39
CA GLY A 13 3.13 -13.14 16.89
C GLY A 13 1.61 -13.01 16.85
N GLU A 14 1.06 -11.92 17.40
CA GLU A 14 -0.38 -11.63 17.37
C GLU A 14 -0.96 -11.62 15.94
N LEU A 15 -0.21 -11.02 15.01
CA LEU A 15 -0.58 -10.98 13.59
C LEU A 15 -0.64 -12.39 13.01
N ILE A 16 0.40 -13.20 13.23
CA ILE A 16 0.48 -14.57 12.71
C ILE A 16 -0.65 -15.41 13.28
N ASP A 17 -0.87 -15.37 14.59
CA ASP A 17 -1.92 -16.14 15.26
C ASP A 17 -3.31 -15.74 14.74
N SER A 18 -3.54 -14.45 14.50
CA SER A 18 -4.80 -13.95 13.93
C SER A 18 -5.01 -14.44 12.50
N LEU A 19 -3.97 -14.43 11.66
CA LEU A 19 -4.07 -14.97 10.30
C LEU A 19 -4.37 -16.48 10.31
N VAL A 20 -3.78 -17.24 11.22
CA VAL A 20 -4.02 -18.69 11.35
C VAL A 20 -5.44 -18.99 11.83
N THR A 21 -5.92 -18.24 12.83
CA THR A 21 -7.17 -18.56 13.53
C THR A 21 -8.43 -18.04 12.82
N GLN A 22 -8.37 -16.86 12.22
CA GLN A 22 -9.54 -16.18 11.64
C GLN A 22 -9.32 -15.70 10.20
N GLY A 23 -8.08 -15.75 9.67
CA GLY A 23 -7.77 -15.36 8.30
C GLY A 23 -7.58 -13.86 8.06
N TRP A 24 -7.63 -13.03 9.10
CA TRP A 24 -7.42 -11.57 9.04
C TRP A 24 -6.85 -11.02 10.35
N TYR A 25 -6.29 -9.81 10.30
CA TYR A 25 -5.74 -9.10 11.47
C TYR A 25 -6.02 -7.60 11.36
N VAL A 26 -6.36 -6.96 12.49
CA VAL A 26 -6.49 -5.50 12.61
C VAL A 26 -5.49 -5.02 13.65
N GLY A 27 -4.47 -4.28 13.20
CA GLY A 27 -3.45 -3.69 14.05
C GLY A 27 -3.65 -2.18 14.21
N PRO A 28 -4.11 -1.67 15.36
CA PRO A 28 -4.20 -0.22 15.61
C PRO A 28 -2.82 0.44 15.53
N SER A 29 -2.69 1.59 14.88
CA SER A 29 -1.39 2.29 14.76
C SER A 29 -0.28 1.39 14.19
N PHE A 30 -0.58 0.68 13.09
CA PHE A 30 0.38 -0.20 12.42
C PHE A 30 1.49 0.57 11.73
N LEU A 31 1.14 1.67 11.05
CA LEU A 31 2.09 2.59 10.46
C LEU A 31 2.33 3.77 11.41
N PRO A 32 3.57 4.30 11.50
CA PRO A 32 3.84 5.52 12.23
C PRO A 32 2.98 6.68 11.72
N ALA A 33 2.39 7.47 12.62
CA ALA A 33 1.56 8.61 12.24
C ALA A 33 2.26 9.60 11.29
N PRO A 34 3.56 9.94 11.45
CA PRO A 34 4.25 10.81 10.51
C PRO A 34 4.31 10.24 9.08
N LEU A 35 4.42 8.91 8.94
CA LEU A 35 4.41 8.25 7.63
C LEU A 35 3.03 8.34 6.98
N CYS A 36 1.96 8.13 7.76
CA CYS A 36 0.58 8.30 7.27
C CYS A 36 0.34 9.73 6.78
N SER A 37 0.81 10.73 7.53
CA SER A 37 0.69 12.14 7.12
C SER A 37 1.45 12.45 5.83
N ALA A 38 2.67 11.91 5.67
CA ALA A 38 3.46 12.10 4.45
C ALA A 38 2.78 11.44 3.23
N LEU A 39 2.28 10.21 3.38
CA LEU A 39 1.53 9.52 2.33
C LEU A 39 0.25 10.25 1.95
N HIS A 40 -0.47 10.81 2.92
CA HIS A 40 -1.69 11.58 2.66
C HIS A 40 -1.39 12.85 1.87
N ALA A 41 -0.37 13.62 2.26
CA ALA A 41 0.03 14.83 1.54
C ALA A 41 0.46 14.53 0.09
N GLU A 42 1.13 13.39 -0.13
CA GLU A 42 1.48 12.94 -1.48
C GLU A 42 0.24 12.57 -2.31
N LEU A 43 -0.75 11.91 -1.70
CA LEU A 43 -2.02 11.59 -2.36
C LEU A 43 -2.82 12.85 -2.72
N ASP A 44 -2.82 13.86 -1.84
CA ASP A 44 -3.48 15.14 -2.10
C ASP A 44 -2.85 15.83 -3.32
N ASP A 45 -1.52 15.93 -3.35
CA ASP A 45 -0.76 16.52 -4.48
C ASP A 45 -0.98 15.75 -5.80
N MET A 46 -1.06 14.43 -5.75
CA MET A 46 -1.39 13.61 -6.93
C MET A 46 -2.82 13.82 -7.41
N THR A 47 -3.76 14.00 -6.48
CA THR A 47 -5.17 14.25 -6.80
C THR A 47 -5.33 15.61 -7.48
N GLU A 48 -4.66 16.65 -6.97
CA GLU A 48 -4.68 18.00 -7.58
C GLU A 48 -4.11 18.03 -9.00
N ARG A 49 -3.19 17.10 -9.31
CA ARG A 49 -2.53 16.98 -10.63
C ARG A 49 -3.17 15.95 -11.56
N ASP A 50 -4.33 15.39 -11.20
CA ASP A 50 -4.98 14.29 -11.92
C ASP A 50 -4.03 13.11 -12.21
N ALA A 51 -3.10 12.83 -11.28
CA ALA A 51 -2.05 11.83 -11.45
C ALA A 51 -2.48 10.41 -11.01
N LEU A 52 -3.72 10.25 -10.53
CA LEU A 52 -4.33 8.96 -10.18
C LEU A 52 -5.02 8.34 -11.40
N ILE A 53 -4.97 7.01 -11.51
CA ILE A 53 -5.60 6.26 -12.61
C ILE A 53 -6.80 5.46 -12.11
N ALA A 54 -7.83 5.28 -12.93
CA ALA A 54 -8.97 4.45 -12.56
C ALA A 54 -8.54 2.99 -12.31
N ALA A 55 -8.96 2.41 -11.18
CA ALA A 55 -8.64 1.02 -10.87
C ALA A 55 -9.41 0.05 -11.79
N GLY A 56 -8.67 -0.83 -12.49
CA GLY A 56 -9.26 -1.94 -13.23
C GLY A 56 -9.33 -3.24 -12.43
N ILE A 57 -10.06 -4.21 -12.97
CA ILE A 57 -10.19 -5.56 -12.43
C ILE A 57 -9.54 -6.58 -13.38
N GLY A 58 -9.13 -7.75 -12.85
CA GLY A 58 -8.52 -8.82 -13.64
C GLY A 58 -6.99 -8.75 -13.71
N ARG A 59 -6.38 -9.66 -14.47
CA ARG A 59 -4.91 -9.85 -14.57
C ARG A 59 -4.50 -10.12 -16.02
N GLY A 60 -3.30 -9.69 -16.40
CA GLY A 60 -2.77 -9.84 -17.76
C GLY A 60 -3.70 -9.22 -18.79
N ASP A 61 -3.93 -9.93 -19.90
CA ASP A 61 -4.78 -9.48 -21.00
C ASP A 61 -6.26 -9.31 -20.62
N ASN A 62 -6.69 -9.89 -19.50
CA ASN A 62 -8.04 -9.74 -18.97
C ASN A 62 -8.16 -8.56 -17.99
N HIS A 63 -7.40 -7.48 -18.19
CA HIS A 63 -7.53 -6.27 -17.40
C HIS A 63 -8.64 -5.37 -17.98
N HIS A 64 -9.68 -5.09 -17.19
CA HIS A 64 -10.83 -4.30 -17.63
C HIS A 64 -11.20 -3.21 -16.63
N LEU A 65 -11.56 -2.04 -17.13
CA LEU A 65 -12.18 -0.98 -16.33
C LEU A 65 -13.68 -1.28 -16.17
N ARG A 66 -14.09 -1.67 -14.97
CA ARG A 66 -15.49 -1.96 -14.61
C ARG A 66 -15.91 -1.16 -13.39
N ARG A 67 -16.48 0.02 -13.64
CA ARG A 67 -16.91 0.97 -12.59
C ARG A 67 -18.07 0.46 -11.74
N ASP A 68 -18.79 -0.56 -12.21
CA ASP A 68 -19.82 -1.26 -11.45
C ASP A 68 -19.25 -2.25 -10.42
N VAL A 69 -17.95 -2.60 -10.53
CA VAL A 69 -17.23 -3.43 -9.57
C VAL A 69 -16.32 -2.58 -8.68
N ARG A 70 -15.57 -1.63 -9.28
CA ARG A 70 -14.64 -0.76 -8.55
C ARG A 70 -14.55 0.62 -9.21
N GLY A 71 -14.74 1.68 -8.41
CA GLY A 71 -14.87 3.07 -8.89
C GLY A 71 -13.82 4.05 -8.38
N ASP A 72 -12.88 3.62 -7.54
CA ASP A 72 -11.79 4.45 -7.02
C ASP A 72 -10.66 4.66 -8.03
N ALA A 73 -9.91 5.74 -7.81
CA ALA A 73 -8.66 6.04 -8.50
C ALA A 73 -7.47 5.62 -7.62
N ILE A 74 -6.46 5.03 -8.24
CA ILE A 74 -5.29 4.47 -7.57
C ILE A 74 -4.02 4.96 -8.24
N ARG A 75 -2.91 4.86 -7.51
CA ARG A 75 -1.57 4.92 -8.07
C ARG A 75 -0.71 3.87 -7.38
N TRP A 76 0.13 3.18 -8.14
CA TRP A 76 1.14 2.31 -7.57
C TRP A 76 2.25 3.17 -6.97
N LEU A 77 2.56 2.95 -5.70
CA LEU A 77 3.74 3.52 -5.07
C LEU A 77 4.98 2.93 -5.72
N ASP A 78 5.86 3.78 -6.23
CA ASP A 78 7.19 3.39 -6.71
C ASP A 78 8.27 3.85 -5.72
N ARG A 79 9.54 3.60 -6.03
CA ARG A 79 10.65 3.93 -5.13
C ARG A 79 11.01 5.42 -5.13
N GLU A 80 10.45 6.20 -6.04
CA GLU A 80 10.71 7.64 -6.18
C GLU A 80 9.64 8.50 -5.48
N SER A 81 8.53 7.89 -5.04
CA SER A 81 7.59 8.55 -4.15
C SER A 81 8.29 9.01 -2.88
N GLN A 82 8.01 10.25 -2.47
CA GLN A 82 8.72 10.89 -1.36
C GLN A 82 8.52 10.14 -0.04
N ALA A 83 7.40 9.42 0.11
CA ALA A 83 7.12 8.55 1.24
C ALA A 83 7.86 7.19 1.23
N SER A 84 8.41 6.75 0.09
CA SER A 84 9.07 5.44 -0.05
C SER A 84 10.43 5.33 0.63
N GLY A 85 11.04 6.44 1.05
CA GLY A 85 12.31 6.44 1.79
C GLY A 85 12.25 5.72 3.15
N VAL A 86 11.05 5.42 3.67
CA VAL A 86 10.82 4.79 4.98
C VAL A 86 10.52 3.28 4.88
N ILE A 87 10.17 2.75 3.69
CA ILE A 87 9.70 1.37 3.53
C ILE A 87 10.81 0.52 2.89
N SER A 88 11.51 -0.30 3.70
CA SER A 88 12.51 -1.26 3.20
C SER A 88 11.84 -2.48 2.54
N ARG A 89 12.47 -2.98 1.46
CA ARG A 89 12.02 -3.89 0.35
C ARG A 89 11.63 -5.31 0.83
N PRO A 90 10.86 -6.20 0.11
CA PRO A 90 10.87 -6.44 -1.36
C PRO A 90 9.57 -7.00 -2.02
N TRP A 91 8.95 -6.32 -2.98
CA TRP A 91 8.17 -6.99 -4.04
C TRP A 91 8.07 -6.08 -5.27
N ALA A 92 8.62 -6.50 -6.39
CA ALA A 92 8.47 -5.85 -7.68
C ALA A 92 7.76 -6.84 -8.59
N ILE A 93 6.56 -6.51 -9.03
CA ILE A 93 5.92 -7.23 -10.13
C ILE A 93 6.35 -6.49 -11.39
N SER A 94 7.25 -7.12 -12.14
CA SER A 94 7.64 -6.67 -13.47
C SER A 94 6.43 -6.80 -14.39
N SER A 95 5.92 -5.68 -14.89
CA SER A 95 5.02 -5.67 -16.03
C SER A 95 5.81 -5.20 -17.23
N GLY A 96 5.95 -6.07 -18.21
CA GLY A 96 6.31 -5.74 -19.58
C GLY A 96 5.66 -6.75 -20.52
N PRO A 97 5.71 -6.53 -21.84
CA PRO A 97 6.15 -5.31 -22.53
C PRO A 97 5.05 -4.25 -22.67
#